data_AF-A0A4E0Q824-F1
#
_entry.id   AF-A0A4E0Q824-F1
#
_cell.length_a   1.000
_cell.length_b   1.000
_cell.length_c   1.000
_cell.angle_alpha   90.00
_cell.angle_beta   90.00
_cell.angle_gamma   90.00
#
_symmetry.space_group_name_H-M   'P 1'
#
loop_
_entity.id
_entity.type
_entity.pdbx_description
1 polymer ?
#
loop_
_entity_poly.entity_id
_entity_poly.type
_entity_poly.pdbx_seq_one_letter_code
_entity_poly.pdbx_strand_id
1 'polypeptide(L)'
;MYASIQDHEHADFKEVVKSDRFNLYIYPEKIDFMSLGLTDHYLIMRLLNKEEEYDNRYILCCNSGALQWPKELYQYYFKDSVPVTKK
;
A
#
# COMPACT_ATOMS: atom_id res chain seq x y z
N MET A 1 -1.44 8.43 10.77
CA MET A 1 -1.17 7.07 10.28
C MET A 1 0.26 6.61 10.62
N TYR A 2 1.34 7.31 10.25
CA TYR A 2 2.70 6.94 10.66
C TYR A 2 2.94 7.03 12.18
N ALA A 3 2.60 8.17 12.81
CA ALA A 3 2.73 8.34 14.26
C ALA A 3 1.93 7.29 15.07
N SER A 4 0.75 6.92 14.58
CA SER A 4 -0.09 5.87 15.18
C SER A 4 0.47 4.45 15.00
N ILE A 5 1.26 4.19 13.96
CA ILE A 5 1.98 2.91 13.77
C ILE A 5 3.22 2.84 14.68
N GLN A 6 3.85 3.97 14.99
CA GLN A 6 4.94 4.04 15.97
C GLN A 6 4.46 3.88 17.42
N ASP A 7 3.31 4.47 17.78
CA ASP A 7 2.78 4.43 19.15
C ASP A 7 2.25 3.04 19.56
N HIS A 8 1.87 2.21 18.59
CA HIS A 8 1.42 0.84 18.86
C HIS A 8 2.62 -0.11 18.77
N GLU A 9 3.33 -0.23 19.89
CA GLU A 9 4.44 -1.15 20.18
C GLU A 9 4.06 -2.64 20.02
N HIS A 10 3.60 -3.07 18.85
CA HIS A 10 3.46 -4.50 18.54
C HIS A 10 4.86 -5.07 18.31
N ALA A 11 5.35 -5.88 19.24
CA ALA A 11 6.63 -6.57 19.14
C ALA A 11 6.80 -7.28 17.78
N ASP A 12 5.72 -7.88 17.27
CA ASP A 12 5.70 -8.53 15.96
C ASP A 12 5.99 -7.56 14.81
N PHE A 13 5.48 -6.32 14.86
CA PHE A 13 5.75 -5.32 13.84
C PHE A 13 7.21 -4.88 13.87
N LYS A 14 7.80 -4.72 15.07
CA LYS A 14 9.24 -4.41 15.20
C LYS A 14 10.10 -5.51 14.59
N GLU A 15 9.75 -6.78 14.78
CA GLU A 15 10.48 -7.90 14.19
C GLU A 15 10.32 -7.98 12.67
N VAL A 16 9.10 -7.74 12.15
CA VAL A 16 8.86 -7.69 10.70
C VAL A 16 9.65 -6.56 10.05
N VAL A 17 9.70 -5.38 10.68
CA VAL A 17 10.42 -4.20 10.17
C VAL A 17 11.94 -4.40 10.15
N LYS A 18 12.50 -5.24 11.03
CA LYS A 18 13.92 -5.61 11.02
C LYS A 18 14.29 -6.61 9.91
N SER A 19 13.31 -7.24 9.27
CA SER A 19 13.54 -8.24 8.23
C SER A 19 13.84 -7.59 6.88
N ASP A 20 14.84 -8.10 6.16
CA ASP A 20 15.15 -7.68 4.79
C ASP A 20 14.02 -7.94 3.78
N ARG A 21 13.01 -8.73 4.19
CA ARG A 21 11.84 -9.07 3.37
C ARG A 21 10.73 -8.03 3.45
N PHE A 22 10.84 -7.04 4.34
CA PHE A 22 9.86 -5.98 4.50
C PHE A 22 10.51 -4.63 4.23
N ASN A 23 9.89 -3.83 3.36
CA ASN A 23 10.37 -2.49 3.06
C ASN A 23 9.17 -1.55 3.18
N LEU A 24 9.30 -0.52 4.01
CA LEU A 24 8.24 0.47 4.23
C LEU A 24 8.66 1.82 3.66
N TYR A 25 7.74 2.41 2.89
CA TYR A 25 7.90 3.72 2.27
C TYR A 25 6.68 4.58 2.55
N ILE A 26 6.89 5.89 2.66
CA ILE A 26 5.82 6.88 2.81
C ILE A 26 5.82 7.80 1.60
N TYR A 27 4.69 7.83 0.90
CA TYR A 27 4.44 8.83 -0.12
C TYR A 27 4.01 10.15 0.58
N PRO A 28 4.66 11.29 0.27
CA PRO A 28 4.45 12.53 1.03
C PRO A 28 3.15 13.27 0.68
N GLU A 29 2.59 13.02 -0.51
CA GLU A 29 1.39 13.70 -1.00
C GLU A 29 0.12 12.88 -0.74
N LYS A 30 -1.04 13.46 -1.09
CA LYS A 30 -2.34 12.79 -0.98
C LYS A 30 -2.43 11.57 -1.91
N ILE A 31 -3.05 10.51 -1.41
CA ILE A 31 -3.49 9.35 -2.20
C ILE A 31 -5.01 9.39 -2.26
N ASP A 32 -5.60 9.37 -3.46
CA ASP A 32 -7.05 9.49 -3.69
C ASP A 32 -7.79 8.13 -3.73
N PHE A 33 -7.23 7.12 -3.08
CA PHE A 33 -7.85 5.81 -2.91
C PHE A 33 -7.52 5.26 -1.52
N MET A 34 -8.35 4.33 -1.02
CA MET A 34 -8.18 3.78 0.33
C MET A 34 -6.99 2.82 0.41
N SER A 35 -6.93 1.82 -0.47
CA SER A 35 -5.78 0.90 -0.53
C SER A 35 -5.73 0.12 -1.84
N LEU A 36 -4.52 -0.28 -2.22
CA LEU A 36 -4.26 -1.19 -3.32
C LEU A 36 -3.27 -2.26 -2.85
N GLY A 37 -3.58 -3.52 -3.14
CA GLY A 37 -2.69 -4.66 -2.93
C GLY A 37 -2.39 -5.34 -4.26
N LEU A 38 -1.12 -5.56 -4.54
CA LEU A 38 -0.67 -6.17 -5.78
C LEU A 38 0.24 -7.36 -5.49
N THR A 39 0.01 -8.45 -6.21
CA THR A 39 0.88 -9.63 -6.27
C THR A 39 1.11 -9.99 -7.74
N ASP A 40 1.90 -11.03 -8.01
CA ASP A 40 2.12 -11.51 -9.38
C ASP A 40 0.85 -12.12 -10.03
N HIS A 41 -0.20 -12.39 -9.24
CA HIS A 41 -1.41 -13.07 -9.71
C HIS A 41 -2.69 -12.28 -9.50
N TYR A 42 -2.70 -11.38 -8.51
CA TYR A 42 -3.91 -10.68 -8.09
C TYR A 42 -3.65 -9.21 -7.82
N LEU A 43 -4.65 -8.40 -8.18
CA LEU A 43 -4.81 -7.02 -7.75
C LEU A 43 -6.07 -6.94 -6.90
N ILE A 44 -5.97 -6.41 -5.69
CA ILE A 44 -7.10 -6.01 -4.85
C ILE A 44 -7.11 -4.49 -4.70
N MET A 45 -8.27 -3.86 -4.90
CA MET A 45 -8.45 -2.42 -4.74
C MET A 45 -9.62 -2.13 -3.81
N ARG A 46 -9.39 -1.27 -2.82
CA ARG A 46 -10.44 -0.61 -2.04
C ARG A 46 -10.45 0.85 -2.46
N LEU A 47 -11.54 1.25 -3.09
CA LEU A 47 -11.73 2.59 -3.61
C LEU A 47 -12.66 3.38 -2.68
N LEU A 48 -12.65 4.69 -2.85
CA LEU A 48 -13.64 5.56 -2.21
C LEU A 48 -14.93 5.55 -3.05
N ASN A 49 -16.07 5.71 -2.39
CA ASN A 49 -17.34 5.89 -3.08
C ASN A 49 -17.42 7.32 -3.68
N LYS A 50 -18.56 7.66 -4.29
CA LYS A 50 -18.77 8.99 -4.91
C LYS A 50 -18.79 10.15 -3.91
N GLU A 51 -18.95 9.85 -2.63
CA GLU A 51 -18.94 10.79 -1.51
C GLU A 51 -17.55 10.85 -0.84
N GLU A 52 -16.53 10.24 -1.48
CA GLU A 52 -15.17 10.10 -0.96
C GLU A 52 -15.08 9.28 0.34
N GLU A 53 -16.11 8.49 0.64
CA GLU A 53 -16.17 7.66 1.84
C GLU A 53 -15.70 6.23 1.55
N TYR A 54 -15.17 5.58 2.58
CA TYR A 54 -14.85 4.16 2.55
C TYR A 54 -16.13 3.32 2.62
N ASP A 55 -16.24 2.34 1.73
CA ASP A 55 -17.18 1.24 1.89
C ASP A 55 -16.43 -0.10 1.98
N ASN A 56 -17.11 -1.15 2.44
CA ASN A 56 -16.50 -2.47 2.62
C ASN A 56 -16.33 -3.27 1.31
N ARG A 57 -16.55 -2.64 0.14
CA ARG A 57 -16.43 -3.29 -1.16
C ARG A 57 -14.97 -3.24 -1.63
N TYR A 58 -14.62 -4.24 -2.41
CA TYR A 58 -13.32 -4.31 -3.05
C TYR A 58 -13.46 -4.89 -4.45
N ILE A 59 -12.55 -4.48 -5.32
CA ILE A 59 -12.40 -5.06 -6.66
C ILE A 59 -11.24 -6.04 -6.59
N LEU A 60 -11.46 -7.27 -7.08
CA LEU A 60 -10.43 -8.30 -7.22
C LEU A 60 -10.23 -8.61 -8.71
N CYS A 61 -9.04 -8.37 -9.22
CA CYS A 61 -8.65 -8.69 -10.58
C CYS A 61 -7.61 -9.82 -10.58
N CYS A 62 -7.81 -10.82 -11.43
CA CYS A 62 -6.90 -11.96 -11.60
C CYS A 62 -6.40 -12.15 -13.04
N ASN A 63 -6.84 -11.29 -13.97
CA ASN A 63 -6.38 -11.33 -15.36
C ASN A 63 -4.99 -10.67 -15.45
N SER A 64 -4.04 -11.37 -16.07
CA SER A 64 -2.66 -10.90 -16.29
C SER A 64 -2.59 -9.53 -16.99
N GLY A 65 -3.49 -9.25 -17.94
CA GLY A 65 -3.56 -7.93 -18.58
C GLY A 65 -3.96 -6.80 -17.62
N ALA A 66 -4.78 -7.11 -16.60
CA ALA A 66 -5.19 -6.15 -15.58
C ALA A 66 -4.11 -5.91 -14.50
N LEU A 67 -3.02 -6.71 -14.49
CA LEU A 67 -1.92 -6.57 -13.53
C LEU A 67 -0.82 -5.62 -14.02
N GLN A 68 -0.84 -5.18 -15.27
CA GLN A 68 0.19 -4.28 -15.79
C GLN A 68 0.00 -2.84 -15.29
N TRP A 69 -1.22 -2.30 -15.43
CA TRP A 69 -1.58 -0.98 -14.93
C TRP A 69 -1.25 -0.71 -13.44
N PRO A 70 -1.55 -1.59 -12.47
CA PRO A 70 -1.22 -1.34 -11.07
C PRO A 70 0.29 -1.35 -10.79
N LYS A 71 1.12 -2.00 -11.63
CA LYS A 71 2.59 -1.90 -11.52
C LYS A 71 3.08 -0.51 -11.88
N GLU A 72 2.51 0.10 -12.94
CA GLU A 72 2.80 1.48 -13.33
C GLU A 72 2.36 2.46 -12.24
N LEU A 73 1.18 2.24 -11.68
CA LEU A 73 0.68 3.03 -10.55
C LEU A 73 1.59 2.90 -9.32
N TYR A 74 2.04 1.69 -8.98
CA TYR A 74 3.01 1.49 -7.91
C TYR A 74 4.30 2.29 -8.17
N GLN A 75 4.86 2.22 -9.38
CA GLN A 75 6.08 2.96 -9.73
C GLN A 75 5.90 4.48 -9.62
N TYR A 76 4.72 5.00 -10.00
CA TYR A 76 4.39 6.42 -9.88
C TYR A 76 4.49 6.89 -8.43
N TYR A 77 3.82 6.22 -7.49
CA TYR A 77 3.90 6.59 -6.07
C TYR A 77 5.28 6.28 -5.46
N PHE A 78 5.88 5.15 -5.84
CA PHE A 78 7.16 4.72 -5.28
C PHE A 78 8.29 5.71 -5.56
N LYS A 79 8.30 6.30 -6.77
CA LYS A 79 9.32 7.25 -7.21
C LYS A 79 9.55 8.39 -6.22
N ASP A 80 8.48 8.95 -5.66
CA ASP A 80 8.55 10.11 -4.75
C ASP A 80 8.36 9.69 -3.28
N SER A 81 8.36 8.39 -2.99
CA SER A 81 8.22 7.86 -1.63
C SER A 81 9.53 7.87 -0.85
N VAL A 82 9.45 8.17 0.44
CA VAL A 82 10.59 8.20 1.36
C VAL A 82 10.69 6.88 2.13
N PRO A 83 11.85 6.21 2.16
CA PRO A 83 12.03 4.99 2.94
C PRO A 83 11.96 5.29 4.44
N VAL A 84 11.17 4.48 5.16
CA VAL A 84 11.06 4.53 6.62
C VAL A 84 12.02 3.55 7.27
N THR A 85 12.09 2.34 6.72
CA THR A 85 13.04 1.32 7.17
C THR A 85 14.43 1.71 6.66
N LYS A 86 15.35 2.02 7.58
CA LYS A 86 16.77 2.10 7.27
C LYS A 86 17.31 0.67 7.16
N LYS A 87 17.93 0.34 6.03
CA LYS A 87 18.76 -0.86 5.91
C LYS A 87 20.15 -0.56 6.44
#